data_AF-A0A6A3W5Y4-F1
#
_entry.id   AF-A0A6A3W5Y4-F1
#
_cell.length_a   1.000
_cell.length_b   1.000
_cell.length_c   1.000
_cell.angle_alpha   90.00
_cell.angle_beta   90.00
_cell.angle_gamma   90.00
#
_symmetry.space_group_name_H-M   'P 1'
#
loop_
_entity.id
_entity.type
_entity.pdbx_description
1 polymer ?
#
loop_
_entity_poly.entity_id
_entity_poly.type
_entity_poly.pdbx_seq_one_letter_code
_entity_poly.pdbx_strand_id
1 'polypeptide(L)'
;MYMFHLILLITDYYTTGIDPFHASKVAELEQETPWRLLQTAVGLSAQEEASSQSRHDQLKRFMKLCLWATRLMDATRSDRVISFLEKKAGESGDEKSVAVQYINDNSGTELLLDLALADHLLTHGWCGKVTLNVKMEPMYVSHAIGADVHEHIAEMQRESRTPEVQALGKRLAGYVSDELLVEATLMIIKGDLNYRRLLGDRLWSPSTPIEEVVPYFPTAFVSLRTMKSTLVAGIPAHIVEKLEKEDSKWKFNGKRAIIQSVLEPQ
;
A
#
# COMPACT_ATOMS: atom_id res chain seq x y z
N MET A 1 12.77 -13.68 8.49
CA MET A 1 12.70 -14.63 7.36
C MET A 1 12.96 -16.06 7.80
N TYR A 2 14.13 -16.40 8.36
CA TYR A 2 14.47 -17.78 8.75
C TYR A 2 13.38 -18.54 9.54
N MET A 3 12.84 -17.92 10.61
CA MET A 3 11.78 -18.52 11.41
C MET A 3 10.54 -18.91 10.58
N PHE A 4 10.09 -18.06 9.65
CA PHE A 4 8.91 -18.33 8.84
C PHE A 4 9.15 -19.48 7.86
N HIS A 5 10.35 -19.57 7.28
CA HIS A 5 10.72 -20.72 6.46
C HIS A 5 10.69 -22.03 7.26
N LEU A 6 11.17 -22.03 8.51
CA LEU A 6 11.05 -23.20 9.39
C LEU A 6 9.59 -23.58 9.69
N ILE A 7 8.72 -22.58 9.87
CA ILE A 7 7.28 -22.86 10.07
C ILE A 7 6.73 -23.56 8.83
N LEU A 8 7.02 -23.05 7.62
CA LEU A 8 6.56 -23.68 6.37
C LEU A 8 7.04 -25.13 6.22
N LEU A 9 8.28 -25.43 6.64
CA LEU A 9 8.80 -26.80 6.65
C LEU A 9 8.06 -27.70 7.64
N ILE A 10 7.81 -27.23 8.87
CA ILE A 10 7.17 -28.03 9.93
C ILE A 10 5.69 -28.24 9.63
N THR A 11 5.02 -27.30 8.96
CA THR A 11 3.62 -27.44 8.53
C THR A 11 3.48 -28.15 7.19
N ASP A 12 4.57 -28.68 6.64
CA ASP A 12 4.61 -29.38 5.35
C ASP A 12 4.00 -28.57 4.18
N TYR A 13 4.21 -27.25 4.19
CA TYR A 13 3.64 -26.33 3.19
C TYR A 13 4.11 -26.68 1.77
N TYR A 14 5.38 -27.04 1.58
CA TYR A 14 5.92 -27.31 0.26
C TYR A 14 5.39 -28.62 -0.38
N THR A 15 4.79 -29.49 0.42
CA THR A 15 4.12 -30.71 -0.06
C THR A 15 2.62 -30.48 -0.22
N THR A 16 2.00 -29.78 0.74
CA THR A 16 0.54 -29.66 0.83
C THR A 16 -0.03 -28.42 0.13
N GLY A 17 0.76 -27.36 -0.01
CA GLY A 17 0.32 -26.03 -0.44
C GLY A 17 -0.58 -25.29 0.55
N ILE A 18 -0.81 -25.84 1.75
CA ILE A 18 -1.74 -25.27 2.73
C ILE A 18 -1.05 -24.14 3.50
N ASP A 19 -1.53 -22.90 3.33
CA ASP A 19 -1.03 -21.75 4.08
C ASP A 19 -1.37 -21.90 5.59
N PRO A 20 -0.37 -22.07 6.48
CA PRO A 20 -0.61 -22.28 7.90
C PRO A 20 -1.15 -21.04 8.63
N PHE A 21 -1.13 -19.87 7.98
CA PHE A 21 -1.62 -18.61 8.52
C PHE A 21 -2.99 -18.20 7.95
N HIS A 22 -3.53 -18.96 6.98
CA HIS A 22 -4.77 -18.63 6.26
C HIS A 22 -5.92 -18.29 7.21
N ALA A 23 -6.18 -19.14 8.22
CA ALA A 23 -7.23 -18.91 9.21
C ALA A 23 -7.09 -17.55 9.93
N SER A 24 -5.86 -17.12 10.23
CA SER A 24 -5.61 -15.82 10.86
C SER A 24 -5.84 -14.66 9.88
N LYS A 25 -5.52 -14.85 8.60
CA LYS A 25 -5.72 -13.84 7.54
C LYS A 25 -7.21 -13.59 7.28
N VAL A 26 -8.01 -14.65 7.17
CA VAL A 26 -9.44 -14.53 6.84
C VAL A 26 -10.32 -14.16 8.04
N ALA A 27 -9.88 -14.44 9.27
CA ALA A 27 -10.60 -14.06 10.48
C ALA A 27 -10.87 -12.54 10.57
N GLU A 28 -10.01 -11.70 10.00
CA GLU A 28 -10.27 -10.26 9.93
C GLU A 28 -11.48 -9.96 9.03
N LEU A 29 -11.63 -10.66 7.90
CA LEU A 29 -12.69 -10.46 6.92
C LEU A 29 -14.09 -10.88 7.41
N GLU A 30 -14.17 -11.64 8.50
CA GLU A 30 -15.44 -11.97 9.16
C GLU A 30 -16.00 -10.79 9.96
N GLN A 31 -15.17 -9.79 10.28
CA GLN A 31 -15.57 -8.61 11.05
C GLN A 31 -16.21 -7.54 10.15
N GLU A 32 -17.00 -6.64 10.73
CA GLU A 32 -17.64 -5.55 9.95
C GLU A 32 -16.67 -4.42 9.57
N THR A 33 -15.65 -4.16 10.38
CA THR A 33 -14.75 -3.01 10.23
C THR A 33 -14.06 -2.95 8.85
N PRO A 34 -13.45 -4.03 8.33
CA PRO A 34 -12.81 -4.00 7.00
C PRO A 34 -13.79 -3.56 5.91
N TRP A 35 -15.02 -4.08 5.94
CA TRP A 35 -16.03 -3.79 4.94
C TRP A 35 -16.59 -2.37 5.04
N ARG A 36 -16.79 -1.85 6.26
CA ARG A 36 -17.19 -0.45 6.46
C ARG A 36 -16.12 0.52 5.95
N LEU A 37 -14.84 0.21 6.15
CA LEU A 37 -13.73 1.00 5.63
C LEU A 37 -13.67 0.93 4.10
N LEU A 38 -13.82 -0.26 3.52
CA LEU A 38 -13.88 -0.43 2.07
C LEU A 38 -15.07 0.32 1.47
N GLN A 39 -16.25 0.25 2.08
CA GLN A 39 -17.43 1.00 1.66
C GLN A 39 -17.22 2.50 1.71
N THR A 40 -16.51 3.00 2.74
CA THR A 40 -16.11 4.40 2.81
C THR A 40 -15.22 4.76 1.61
N ALA A 41 -14.24 3.92 1.29
CA ALA A 41 -13.35 4.12 0.14
C ALA A 41 -14.11 4.13 -1.19
N VAL A 42 -15.01 3.16 -1.40
CA VAL A 42 -15.81 3.06 -2.63
C VAL A 42 -16.82 4.20 -2.74
N GLY A 43 -17.46 4.60 -1.64
CA GLY A 43 -18.41 5.71 -1.60
C GLY A 43 -17.78 7.06 -1.99
N LEU A 44 -16.49 7.26 -1.67
CA LEU A 44 -15.74 8.45 -2.12
C LEU A 44 -15.58 8.52 -3.64
N SER A 45 -15.61 7.38 -4.34
CA SER A 45 -15.55 7.35 -5.81
C SER A 45 -16.92 7.56 -6.46
N ALA A 46 -18.01 7.38 -5.71
CA ALA A 46 -19.39 7.51 -6.20
C ALA A 46 -19.99 8.91 -5.95
N GLN A 47 -19.52 9.64 -4.93
CA GLN A 47 -20.01 10.99 -4.60
C GLN A 47 -19.24 12.09 -5.37
N GLU A 48 -19.82 12.49 -6.50
CA GLU A 48 -19.82 13.82 -7.15
C GLU A 48 -18.52 14.54 -7.64
N GLU A 49 -18.80 15.32 -8.70
CA GLU A 49 -18.08 16.40 -9.41
C GLU A 49 -16.82 16.09 -10.23
N ALA A 50 -17.00 16.24 -11.56
CA ALA A 50 -16.00 16.16 -12.64
C ALA A 50 -14.98 17.32 -12.64
N SER A 51 -14.56 17.81 -11.47
CA SER A 51 -13.48 18.78 -11.37
C SER A 51 -12.14 18.09 -11.11
N SER A 52 -11.04 18.67 -11.62
CA SER A 52 -9.68 18.18 -11.35
C SER A 52 -9.34 18.20 -9.86
N GLN A 53 -9.85 19.19 -9.13
CA GLN A 53 -9.66 19.32 -7.68
C GLN A 53 -10.32 18.16 -6.92
N SER A 54 -11.51 17.71 -7.33
CA SER A 54 -12.19 16.54 -6.76
C SER A 54 -11.35 15.26 -6.95
N ARG A 55 -10.82 15.05 -8.16
CA ARG A 55 -9.94 13.89 -8.49
C ARG A 55 -8.70 13.84 -7.59
N HIS A 56 -8.07 14.98 -7.34
CA HIS A 56 -6.89 15.08 -6.46
C HIS A 56 -7.23 14.72 -5.01
N ASP A 57 -8.33 15.28 -4.50
CA ASP A 57 -8.74 15.07 -3.11
C ASP A 57 -9.19 13.63 -2.87
N GLN A 58 -9.81 12.98 -3.86
CA GLN A 58 -10.11 11.54 -3.82
C GLN A 58 -8.84 10.70 -3.70
N LEU A 59 -7.85 10.89 -4.57
CA LEU A 59 -6.60 10.12 -4.51
C LEU A 59 -5.86 10.34 -3.19
N LYS A 60 -5.84 11.57 -2.65
CA LYS A 60 -5.30 11.84 -1.30
C LYS A 60 -6.04 11.03 -0.26
N ARG A 61 -7.38 11.02 -0.27
CA ARG A 61 -8.18 10.26 0.70
C ARG A 61 -7.90 8.76 0.61
N PHE A 62 -7.78 8.19 -0.59
CA PHE A 62 -7.42 6.78 -0.76
C PHE A 62 -6.04 6.46 -0.18
N MET A 63 -5.02 7.26 -0.48
CA MET A 63 -3.68 7.07 0.10
C MET A 63 -3.70 7.11 1.64
N LYS A 64 -4.53 7.98 2.23
CA LYS A 64 -4.71 8.07 3.68
C LYS A 64 -5.44 6.84 4.24
N LEU A 65 -6.49 6.37 3.57
CA LEU A 65 -7.22 5.16 3.97
C LEU A 65 -6.30 3.93 3.96
N CYS A 66 -5.38 3.83 3.00
CA CYS A 66 -4.38 2.74 2.92
C CYS A 66 -3.39 2.71 4.09
N LEU A 67 -3.34 3.75 4.93
CA LEU A 67 -2.55 3.81 6.17
C LEU A 67 -3.35 3.45 7.42
N TRP A 68 -4.60 3.00 7.23
CA TRP A 68 -5.56 2.66 8.28
C TRP A 68 -5.83 3.86 9.22
N ALA A 69 -6.53 3.67 10.34
CA ALA A 69 -6.97 4.72 11.29
C ALA A 69 -5.81 5.41 12.06
N THR A 70 -4.65 5.48 11.43
CA THR A 70 -3.39 5.99 11.95
C THR A 70 -3.31 7.51 11.73
N ARG A 71 -2.78 8.24 12.71
CA ARG A 71 -2.58 9.69 12.56
C ARG A 71 -1.40 9.96 11.64
N LEU A 72 -1.65 10.65 10.53
CA LEU A 72 -0.58 11.11 9.64
C LEU A 72 0.33 12.11 10.34
N MET A 73 1.63 11.97 10.11
CA MET A 73 2.63 12.95 10.53
C MET A 73 2.57 14.19 9.65
N ASP A 74 2.86 15.35 10.26
CA ASP A 74 2.94 16.66 9.56
C ASP A 74 3.99 16.66 8.42
N ALA A 75 4.92 15.71 8.41
CA ALA A 75 5.93 15.52 7.36
C ALA A 75 5.41 14.86 6.06
N THR A 76 4.15 14.41 6.03
CA THR A 76 3.51 13.71 4.92
C THR A 76 3.34 14.63 3.70
N ARG A 77 3.74 14.17 2.50
CA ARG A 77 3.66 14.98 1.26
C ARG A 77 2.95 14.26 0.11
N SER A 78 1.69 13.91 0.28
CA SER A 78 0.89 13.21 -0.75
C SER A 78 0.73 14.02 -2.05
N ASP A 79 0.75 15.36 -1.98
CA ASP A 79 0.57 16.22 -3.16
C ASP A 79 1.68 16.01 -4.20
N ARG A 80 2.91 15.70 -3.76
CA ARG A 80 4.04 15.46 -4.66
C ARG A 80 3.81 14.24 -5.55
N VAL A 81 3.15 13.20 -5.02
CA VAL A 81 2.84 11.98 -5.78
C VAL A 81 1.86 12.28 -6.90
N ILE A 82 0.86 13.11 -6.62
CA ILE A 82 -0.16 13.53 -7.59
C ILE A 82 0.49 14.31 -8.73
N SER A 83 1.24 15.38 -8.39
CA SER A 83 1.92 16.19 -9.40
C SER A 83 2.90 15.37 -10.23
N PHE A 84 3.53 14.35 -9.64
CA PHE A 84 4.42 13.45 -10.37
C PHE A 84 3.67 12.57 -11.38
N LEU A 85 2.54 11.97 -10.99
CA LEU A 85 1.71 11.17 -11.90
C LEU A 85 1.18 12.02 -13.06
N GLU A 86 0.71 13.24 -12.80
CA GLU A 86 0.25 14.17 -13.85
C GLU A 86 1.38 14.57 -14.80
N LYS A 87 2.56 14.89 -14.26
CA LYS A 87 3.76 15.19 -15.05
C LYS A 87 4.10 14.01 -15.98
N LYS A 88 4.12 12.78 -15.47
CA LYS A 88 4.45 11.58 -16.26
C LYS A 88 3.41 11.25 -17.32
N ALA A 89 2.13 11.40 -17.00
CA ALA A 89 1.05 11.32 -17.98
C ALA A 89 1.22 12.38 -19.08
N GLY A 90 1.53 13.63 -18.73
CA GLY A 90 1.75 14.71 -19.68
C GLY A 90 2.98 14.51 -20.58
N GLU A 91 4.09 14.01 -20.04
CA GLU A 91 5.33 13.74 -20.79
C GLU A 91 5.16 12.67 -21.87
N SER A 92 4.32 11.67 -21.59
CA SER A 92 4.07 10.54 -22.49
C SER A 92 2.99 10.81 -23.56
N GLY A 93 2.12 11.79 -23.32
CA GLY A 93 0.92 12.03 -24.14
C GLY A 93 -0.16 10.95 -24.02
N ASP A 94 0.04 9.92 -23.19
CA ASP A 94 -0.91 8.83 -22.94
C ASP A 94 -0.78 8.34 -21.48
N GLU A 95 -1.82 8.55 -20.68
CA GLU A 95 -1.92 8.06 -19.29
C GLU A 95 -1.68 6.55 -19.21
N LYS A 96 -1.93 5.80 -20.30
CA LYS A 96 -1.70 4.36 -20.34
C LYS A 96 -0.22 3.95 -20.24
N SER A 97 0.68 4.88 -20.51
CA SER A 97 2.13 4.66 -20.38
C SER A 97 2.60 4.64 -18.91
N VAL A 98 1.82 5.24 -18.01
CA VAL A 98 2.17 5.27 -16.58
C VAL A 98 1.83 3.90 -15.98
N ALA A 99 2.84 3.25 -15.41
CA ALA A 99 2.71 1.97 -14.72
C ALA A 99 2.98 2.14 -13.22
N VAL A 100 2.00 1.80 -12.39
CA VAL A 100 2.12 1.85 -10.93
C VAL A 100 2.29 0.43 -10.39
N GLN A 101 3.31 0.22 -9.56
CA GLN A 101 3.54 -1.08 -8.93
C GLN A 101 3.44 -0.98 -7.41
N TYR A 102 2.95 -2.04 -6.78
CA TYR A 102 2.90 -2.16 -5.33
C TYR A 102 3.92 -3.18 -4.86
N ILE A 103 4.62 -2.90 -3.76
CA ILE A 103 5.14 -3.95 -2.89
C ILE A 103 4.16 -4.06 -1.73
N ASN A 104 3.27 -5.05 -1.80
CA ASN A 104 2.19 -5.22 -0.82
C ASN A 104 2.73 -5.69 0.54
N ASP A 105 2.00 -5.35 1.61
CA ASP A 105 2.29 -5.78 2.98
C ASP A 105 1.31 -6.88 3.39
N ASN A 106 0.20 -6.53 4.04
CA ASN A 106 -0.73 -7.49 4.62
C ASN A 106 -1.95 -7.80 3.71
N SER A 107 -2.49 -9.01 3.86
CA SER A 107 -3.86 -9.37 3.49
C SER A 107 -4.87 -8.65 4.41
N GLY A 108 -6.15 -9.00 4.30
CA GLY A 108 -7.21 -8.45 5.12
C GLY A 108 -7.56 -7.02 4.73
N THR A 109 -7.78 -6.15 5.71
CA THR A 109 -8.17 -4.75 5.47
C THR A 109 -7.17 -4.01 4.58
N GLU A 110 -5.87 -4.22 4.78
CA GLU A 110 -4.85 -3.53 3.98
C GLU A 110 -4.93 -3.88 2.50
N LEU A 111 -5.12 -5.17 2.18
CA LEU A 111 -5.26 -5.62 0.80
C LEU A 111 -6.57 -5.14 0.16
N LEU A 112 -7.68 -5.12 0.91
CA LEU A 112 -8.94 -4.55 0.42
C LEU A 112 -8.78 -3.08 -0.01
N LEU A 113 -8.08 -2.29 0.80
CA LEU A 113 -7.88 -0.86 0.53
C LEU A 113 -6.84 -0.63 -0.58
N ASP A 114 -5.81 -1.48 -0.68
CA ASP A 114 -4.85 -1.46 -1.79
C ASP A 114 -5.52 -1.78 -3.12
N LEU A 115 -6.41 -2.78 -3.15
CA LEU A 115 -7.21 -3.12 -4.33
C LEU A 115 -8.17 -1.98 -4.72
N ALA A 116 -8.80 -1.34 -3.73
CA ALA A 116 -9.68 -0.19 -3.99
C ALA A 116 -8.89 1.02 -4.55
N LEU A 117 -7.68 1.29 -4.02
CA LEU A 117 -6.80 2.32 -4.57
C LEU A 117 -6.32 1.94 -5.99
N ALA A 118 -5.99 0.68 -6.24
CA ALA A 118 -5.61 0.20 -7.58
C ALA A 118 -6.74 0.41 -8.61
N ASP A 119 -7.98 0.04 -8.26
CA ASP A 119 -9.15 0.32 -9.11
C ASP A 119 -9.34 1.83 -9.31
N HIS A 120 -9.18 2.66 -8.27
CA HIS A 120 -9.27 4.11 -8.38
C HIS A 120 -8.22 4.68 -9.36
N LEU A 121 -6.96 4.21 -9.26
CA LEU A 121 -5.89 4.64 -10.17
C LEU A 121 -6.19 4.32 -11.64
N LEU A 122 -6.72 3.12 -11.91
CA LEU A 122 -7.07 2.67 -13.26
C LEU A 122 -8.31 3.40 -13.80
N THR A 123 -9.39 3.44 -13.01
CA THR A 123 -10.69 3.99 -13.43
C THR A 123 -10.66 5.51 -13.64
N HIS A 124 -9.78 6.22 -12.93
CA HIS A 124 -9.66 7.66 -13.00
C HIS A 124 -8.42 8.12 -13.79
N GLY A 125 -7.83 7.26 -14.63
CA GLY A 125 -6.76 7.63 -15.56
C GLY A 125 -5.46 8.09 -14.90
N TRP A 126 -5.18 7.66 -13.67
CA TRP A 126 -3.89 7.98 -13.04
C TRP A 126 -2.75 7.12 -13.59
N CYS A 127 -3.09 5.95 -14.13
CA CYS A 127 -2.16 5.01 -14.76
C CYS A 127 -2.90 4.05 -15.71
N GLY A 128 -2.16 3.45 -16.64
CA GLY A 128 -2.69 2.40 -17.53
C GLY A 128 -2.59 1.00 -16.98
N LYS A 129 -1.65 0.77 -16.06
CA LYS A 129 -1.37 -0.55 -15.52
C LYS A 129 -1.02 -0.47 -14.05
N VAL A 130 -1.60 -1.39 -13.28
CA VAL A 130 -1.23 -1.66 -11.90
C VAL A 130 -0.66 -3.06 -11.78
N THR A 131 0.43 -3.24 -11.03
CA THR A 131 0.97 -4.56 -10.68
C THR A 131 1.09 -4.70 -9.17
N LEU A 132 0.57 -5.80 -8.63
CA LEU A 132 0.67 -6.12 -7.20
C LEU A 132 1.79 -7.14 -6.97
N ASN A 133 2.90 -6.71 -6.34
CA ASN A 133 3.98 -7.61 -5.95
C ASN A 133 3.71 -8.16 -4.55
N VAL A 134 2.92 -9.24 -4.51
CA VAL A 134 2.65 -10.04 -3.32
C VAL A 134 3.77 -11.05 -3.04
N LYS A 135 3.73 -11.70 -1.88
CA LYS A 135 4.75 -12.68 -1.49
C LYS A 135 4.50 -14.01 -2.23
N MET A 136 5.59 -14.70 -2.54
CA MET A 136 5.53 -16.01 -3.21
C MET A 136 5.06 -17.13 -2.27
N GLU A 137 5.35 -16.99 -0.97
CA GLU A 137 5.03 -17.97 0.06
C GLU A 137 4.53 -17.28 1.33
N PRO A 138 3.74 -17.97 2.19
CA PRO A 138 3.24 -17.38 3.42
C PRO A 138 4.37 -16.97 4.36
N MET A 139 4.37 -15.70 4.77
CA MET A 139 5.43 -15.15 5.61
C MET A 139 4.90 -14.02 6.48
N TYR A 140 5.48 -13.83 7.66
CA TYR A 140 5.06 -12.78 8.60
C TYR A 140 3.57 -12.80 8.95
N VAL A 141 2.98 -14.01 8.99
CA VAL A 141 1.57 -14.30 9.33
C VAL A 141 0.58 -13.71 8.35
N SER A 142 0.47 -12.39 8.28
CA SER A 142 -0.55 -11.68 7.52
C SER A 142 -0.09 -11.20 6.15
N HIS A 143 1.15 -11.45 5.70
CA HIS A 143 1.52 -10.94 4.38
C HIS A 143 0.69 -11.56 3.26
N ALA A 144 0.30 -10.71 2.31
CA ALA A 144 -0.46 -11.12 1.14
C ALA A 144 0.38 -12.02 0.22
N ILE A 145 -0.22 -13.12 -0.24
CA ILE A 145 0.23 -13.98 -1.34
C ILE A 145 -0.78 -13.90 -2.50
N GLY A 146 -0.46 -14.51 -3.66
CA GLY A 146 -1.35 -14.48 -4.83
C GLY A 146 -2.76 -15.01 -4.54
N ALA A 147 -2.87 -16.12 -3.79
CA ALA A 147 -4.15 -16.69 -3.40
C ALA A 147 -5.02 -15.69 -2.60
N ASP A 148 -4.41 -14.90 -1.71
CA ASP A 148 -5.13 -13.90 -0.93
C ASP A 148 -5.79 -12.86 -1.84
N VAL A 149 -5.12 -12.41 -2.92
CA VAL A 149 -5.69 -11.45 -3.87
C VAL A 149 -6.97 -11.98 -4.51
N HIS A 150 -6.93 -13.20 -5.02
CA HIS A 150 -8.10 -13.83 -5.64
C HIS A 150 -9.23 -14.05 -4.63
N GLU A 151 -8.91 -14.50 -3.42
CA GLU A 151 -9.89 -14.72 -2.36
C GLU A 151 -10.56 -13.41 -1.93
N HIS A 152 -9.81 -12.31 -1.79
CA HIS A 152 -10.37 -11.01 -1.43
C HIS A 152 -11.31 -10.48 -2.52
N ILE A 153 -10.95 -10.65 -3.79
CA ILE A 153 -11.80 -10.29 -4.93
C ILE A 153 -13.08 -11.14 -4.97
N ALA A 154 -12.99 -12.43 -4.65
CA ALA A 154 -14.15 -13.30 -4.54
C ALA A 154 -15.05 -12.91 -3.36
N GLU A 155 -14.47 -12.61 -2.19
CA GLU A 155 -15.19 -12.18 -0.99
C GLU A 155 -15.96 -10.88 -1.19
N MET A 156 -15.42 -9.94 -1.99
CA MET A 156 -16.13 -8.71 -2.39
C MET A 156 -17.41 -8.98 -3.19
N GLN A 157 -17.50 -10.13 -3.88
CA GLN A 157 -18.61 -10.47 -4.77
C GLN A 157 -19.72 -11.27 -4.09
N ARG A 158 -19.60 -11.58 -2.79
CA ARG A 158 -20.64 -12.30 -2.05
C ARG A 158 -21.93 -11.50 -1.97
N GLU A 159 -23.07 -12.19 -1.99
CA GLU A 159 -24.41 -11.60 -1.91
C GLU A 159 -24.63 -10.79 -0.61
N SER A 160 -23.90 -11.12 0.46
CA SER A 160 -23.93 -10.39 1.73
C SER A 160 -23.26 -9.01 1.66
N ARG A 161 -22.53 -8.67 0.60
CA ARG A 161 -21.86 -7.38 0.42
C ARG A 161 -22.77 -6.36 -0.24
N THR A 162 -22.52 -5.07 -0.04
CA THR A 162 -23.31 -4.03 -0.70
C THR A 162 -23.05 -3.97 -2.20
N PRO A 163 -24.00 -3.45 -3.01
CA PRO A 163 -23.86 -3.40 -4.46
C PRO A 163 -22.58 -2.73 -4.95
N GLU A 164 -22.12 -1.69 -4.24
CA GLU A 164 -20.91 -0.94 -4.61
C GLU A 164 -19.64 -1.78 -4.40
N VAL A 165 -19.57 -2.55 -3.32
CA VAL A 165 -18.45 -3.48 -3.04
C VAL A 165 -18.47 -4.63 -4.04
N GLN A 166 -19.64 -5.18 -4.36
CA GLN A 166 -19.77 -6.20 -5.41
C GLN A 166 -19.34 -5.67 -6.78
N ALA A 167 -19.68 -4.43 -7.11
CA ALA A 167 -19.27 -3.79 -8.35
C ALA A 167 -17.75 -3.59 -8.42
N LEU A 168 -17.11 -3.19 -7.32
CA LEU A 168 -15.65 -3.14 -7.20
C LEU A 168 -15.04 -4.53 -7.44
N GLY A 169 -15.53 -5.56 -6.74
CA GLY A 169 -15.05 -6.93 -6.89
C GLY A 169 -15.15 -7.45 -8.33
N LYS A 170 -16.27 -7.17 -9.02
CA LYS A 170 -16.46 -7.54 -10.44
C LYS A 170 -15.47 -6.83 -11.38
N ARG A 171 -15.21 -5.53 -11.17
CA ARG A 171 -14.21 -4.79 -11.96
C ARG A 171 -12.81 -5.37 -11.76
N LEU A 172 -12.41 -5.56 -10.50
CA LEU A 172 -11.12 -6.15 -10.14
C LEU A 172 -10.95 -7.54 -10.76
N ALA A 173 -11.98 -8.39 -10.71
CA ALA A 173 -11.95 -9.71 -11.35
C ALA A 173 -11.73 -9.63 -12.87
N GLY A 174 -12.17 -8.54 -13.52
CA GLY A 174 -11.91 -8.28 -14.94
C GLY A 174 -10.50 -7.73 -15.23
N TYR A 175 -9.80 -7.19 -14.24
CA TYR A 175 -8.43 -6.69 -14.39
C TYR A 175 -7.37 -7.76 -14.13
N VAL A 176 -7.64 -8.71 -13.23
CA VAL A 176 -6.62 -9.66 -12.78
C VAL A 176 -6.26 -10.63 -13.90
N SER A 177 -5.06 -10.45 -14.44
CA SER A 177 -4.35 -11.38 -15.30
C SER A 177 -2.95 -11.62 -14.73
N ASP A 178 -2.44 -12.84 -14.88
CA ASP A 178 -1.03 -13.12 -14.64
C ASP A 178 -0.24 -12.66 -15.87
N GLU A 179 0.44 -11.53 -15.75
CA GLU A 179 1.24 -10.96 -16.83
C GLU A 179 2.71 -10.77 -16.42
N LEU A 180 3.59 -10.75 -17.42
CA LEU A 180 4.99 -10.34 -17.24
C LEU A 180 5.06 -8.91 -16.68
N LEU A 181 5.99 -8.71 -15.76
CA LEU A 181 6.29 -7.40 -15.17
C LEU A 181 6.71 -6.42 -16.27
N VAL A 182 6.15 -5.21 -16.21
CA VAL A 182 6.61 -4.05 -17.01
C VAL A 182 7.46 -3.15 -16.13
N GLU A 183 8.25 -2.25 -16.72
CA GLU A 183 8.98 -1.25 -15.93
C GLU A 183 8.02 -0.32 -15.17
N ALA A 184 8.33 -0.02 -13.91
CA ALA A 184 7.47 0.81 -13.06
C ALA A 184 7.78 2.31 -13.23
N THR A 185 6.76 3.12 -13.47
CA THR A 185 6.84 4.59 -13.39
C THR A 185 6.83 5.07 -11.94
N LEU A 186 6.06 4.41 -11.08
CA LEU A 186 5.98 4.68 -9.65
C LEU A 186 5.84 3.36 -8.88
N MET A 187 6.62 3.19 -7.81
CA MET A 187 6.47 2.09 -6.87
C MET A 187 5.86 2.54 -5.53
N ILE A 188 4.72 1.96 -5.17
CA ILE A 188 4.07 2.12 -3.87
C ILE A 188 4.58 1.02 -2.92
N ILE A 189 5.30 1.42 -1.88
CA ILE A 189 5.90 0.51 -0.89
C ILE A 189 5.03 0.50 0.37
N LYS A 190 4.31 -0.59 0.63
CA LYS A 190 3.40 -0.69 1.77
C LYS A 190 4.09 -1.20 3.02
N GLY A 191 3.74 -0.63 4.17
CA GLY A 191 3.99 -1.25 5.47
C GLY A 191 5.40 -1.08 6.03
N ASP A 192 5.57 -1.55 7.27
CA ASP A 192 6.78 -1.32 8.06
C ASP A 192 7.95 -2.20 7.60
N LEU A 193 7.71 -3.49 7.30
CA LEU A 193 8.79 -4.39 6.90
C LEU A 193 9.43 -3.97 5.57
N ASN A 194 8.62 -3.59 4.57
CA ASN A 194 9.17 -3.15 3.29
C ASN A 194 9.95 -1.85 3.45
N TYR A 195 9.51 -0.92 4.31
CA TYR A 195 10.28 0.28 4.63
C TYR A 195 11.60 -0.04 5.35
N ARG A 196 11.60 -0.98 6.30
CA ARG A 196 12.83 -1.45 6.94
C ARG A 196 13.82 -2.00 5.92
N ARG A 197 13.36 -2.82 4.98
CA ARG A 197 14.19 -3.34 3.87
C ARG A 197 14.74 -2.21 2.99
N LEU A 198 13.89 -1.23 2.65
CA LEU A 198 14.28 -0.05 1.87
C LEU A 198 15.41 0.75 2.55
N LEU A 199 15.44 0.80 3.87
CA LEU A 199 16.49 1.50 4.63
C LEU A 199 17.67 0.57 5.03
N GLY A 200 17.67 -0.68 4.56
CA GLY A 200 18.68 -1.69 4.90
C GLY A 200 18.63 -2.15 6.35
N ASP A 201 17.52 -1.90 7.05
CA ASP A 201 17.31 -2.15 8.49
C ASP A 201 18.39 -1.50 9.38
N ARG A 202 18.92 -0.35 8.95
CA ARG A 202 19.97 0.42 9.66
C ARG A 202 19.39 1.55 10.49
N LEU A 203 20.11 1.90 11.56
CA LEU A 203 19.81 3.05 12.41
C LEU A 203 20.34 4.34 11.78
N TRP A 204 19.53 4.95 10.92
CA TRP A 204 19.79 6.27 10.37
C TRP A 204 19.44 7.37 11.39
N SER A 205 20.11 8.53 11.28
CA SER A 205 19.56 9.72 11.91
C SER A 205 18.20 10.01 11.28
N PRO A 206 17.14 10.25 12.07
CA PRO A 206 15.82 10.58 11.54
C PRO A 206 15.80 11.73 10.54
N SER A 207 16.76 12.65 10.63
CA SER A 207 16.92 13.81 9.76
C SER A 207 17.78 13.60 8.53
N THR A 208 18.45 12.46 8.37
CA THR A 208 19.23 12.15 7.16
C THR A 208 18.27 12.16 5.95
N PRO A 209 18.57 12.89 4.85
CA PRO A 209 17.72 12.91 3.66
C PRO A 209 17.47 11.49 3.14
N ILE A 210 16.23 11.21 2.70
CA ILE A 210 15.85 9.86 2.28
C ILE A 210 16.58 9.44 0.99
N GLU A 211 16.90 10.41 0.15
CA GLU A 211 17.67 10.25 -1.10
C GLU A 211 19.10 9.77 -0.84
N GLU A 212 19.72 10.18 0.28
CA GLU A 212 21.05 9.70 0.70
C GLU A 212 21.00 8.27 1.27
N VAL A 213 19.87 7.90 1.86
CA VAL A 213 19.67 6.58 2.48
C VAL A 213 19.32 5.52 1.45
N VAL A 214 18.61 5.91 0.39
CA VAL A 214 18.10 5.00 -0.64
C VAL A 214 18.57 5.43 -2.05
N PRO A 215 19.88 5.61 -2.30
CA PRO A 215 20.37 6.05 -3.61
C PRO A 215 20.28 4.95 -4.68
N TYR A 216 19.93 3.73 -4.29
CA TYR A 216 20.00 2.52 -5.12
C TYR A 216 18.64 2.10 -5.69
N PHE A 217 17.54 2.75 -5.30
CA PHE A 217 16.22 2.31 -5.74
C PHE A 217 16.01 2.71 -7.21
N PRO A 218 15.65 1.77 -8.10
CA PRO A 218 15.78 1.97 -9.54
C PRO A 218 14.71 2.87 -10.18
N THR A 219 13.70 3.29 -9.42
CA THR A 219 12.57 4.06 -9.91
C THR A 219 12.02 5.00 -8.85
N ALA A 220 11.12 5.91 -9.23
CA ALA A 220 10.39 6.73 -8.28
C ALA A 220 9.56 5.85 -7.35
N PHE A 221 9.53 6.17 -6.06
CA PHE A 221 8.71 5.45 -5.09
C PHE A 221 8.01 6.37 -4.10
N VAL A 222 6.93 5.84 -3.53
CA VAL A 222 6.26 6.36 -2.35
C VAL A 222 6.06 5.24 -1.35
N SER A 223 6.52 5.42 -0.11
CA SER A 223 6.21 4.52 0.99
C SER A 223 4.98 5.01 1.74
N LEU A 224 4.01 4.10 1.92
CA LEU A 224 2.88 4.25 2.82
C LEU A 224 3.15 3.37 4.04
N ARG A 225 3.64 3.98 5.12
CA ARG A 225 4.06 3.27 6.31
C ARG A 225 3.32 3.73 7.57
N THR A 226 2.78 2.78 8.30
CA THR A 226 2.48 2.92 9.72
C THR A 226 3.73 2.62 10.55
N MET A 227 4.05 3.49 11.51
CA MET A 227 5.28 3.50 12.30
C MET A 227 5.27 2.35 13.33
N LYS A 228 5.91 1.23 13.00
CA LYS A 228 5.99 0.02 13.86
C LYS A 228 7.44 -0.36 14.21
N SER A 229 8.43 0.45 13.83
CA SER A 229 9.85 0.23 14.15
C SER A 229 10.65 1.54 14.27
N THR A 230 11.76 1.50 15.00
CA THR A 230 12.55 2.67 15.39
C THR A 230 13.22 3.41 14.23
N LEU A 231 13.48 2.73 13.11
CA LEU A 231 14.18 3.34 11.98
C LEU A 231 13.28 4.30 11.20
N VAL A 232 13.85 5.43 10.79
CA VAL A 232 13.21 6.45 9.95
C VAL A 232 14.30 7.36 9.40
N ALA A 233 14.05 7.96 8.24
CA ALA A 233 14.90 8.98 7.63
C ALA A 233 14.02 10.09 7.02
N GLY A 234 14.62 11.21 6.65
CA GLY A 234 13.98 12.30 5.91
C GLY A 234 12.96 13.12 6.70
N ILE A 235 12.98 13.07 8.04
CA ILE A 235 12.10 13.86 8.92
C ILE A 235 12.84 15.12 9.38
N PRO A 236 12.31 16.33 9.14
CA PRO A 236 12.92 17.55 9.65
C PRO A 236 13.19 17.49 11.15
N ALA A 237 14.38 17.92 11.59
CA ALA A 237 14.83 17.82 12.98
C ALA A 237 13.82 18.41 13.99
N HIS A 238 13.21 19.57 13.65
CA HIS A 238 12.20 20.20 14.50
C HIS A 238 10.93 19.34 14.70
N ILE A 239 10.54 18.53 13.70
CA ILE A 239 9.43 17.58 13.82
C ILE A 239 9.84 16.40 14.70
N VAL A 240 11.07 15.91 14.54
CA VAL A 240 11.62 14.82 15.38
C VAL A 240 11.62 15.24 16.85
N GLU A 241 12.15 16.42 17.16
CA GLU A 241 12.18 16.96 18.53
C GLU A 241 10.78 17.14 19.12
N LYS A 242 9.83 17.64 18.34
CA LYS A 242 8.42 17.75 18.75
C LYS A 242 7.84 16.38 19.08
N LEU A 243 8.01 15.39 18.21
CA LEU A 243 7.48 14.05 18.39
C LEU A 243 8.11 13.31 19.58
N GLU A 244 9.42 13.49 19.79
CA GLU A 244 10.13 12.88 20.92
C GLU A 244 9.65 13.43 22.27
N LYS A 245 9.28 14.73 22.31
CA LYS A 245 8.65 15.35 23.50
C LYS A 245 7.20 14.91 23.71
N GLU A 246 6.44 14.76 22.62
CA GLU A 246 5.03 14.34 22.69
C GLU A 246 4.87 12.87 23.12
N ASP A 247 5.72 11.97 22.59
CA ASP A 247 5.59 10.54 22.79
C ASP A 247 6.91 9.82 22.45
N SER A 248 7.69 9.40 23.45
CA SER A 248 8.97 8.71 23.24
C SER A 248 8.87 7.38 22.47
N LYS A 249 7.67 6.84 22.26
CA LYS A 249 7.41 5.60 21.49
C LYS A 249 6.85 5.87 20.10
N TRP A 250 6.80 7.12 19.65
CA TRP A 250 6.15 7.54 18.40
C TRP A 250 6.60 6.76 17.15
N LYS A 251 7.82 6.22 17.16
CA LYS A 251 8.42 5.48 16.04
C LYS A 251 7.86 4.06 15.89
N PHE A 252 7.36 3.44 16.97
CA PHE A 252 7.07 2.00 16.96
C PHE A 252 5.79 1.59 17.69
N ASN A 253 4.95 2.54 18.09
CA ASN A 253 3.69 2.26 18.77
C ASN A 253 2.48 2.11 17.83
N GLY A 254 2.68 2.22 16.51
CA GLY A 254 1.63 2.06 15.50
C GLY A 254 0.60 3.19 15.43
N LYS A 255 0.76 4.28 16.21
CA LYS A 255 -0.22 5.38 16.25
C LYS A 255 -0.02 6.42 15.15
N ARG A 256 1.14 6.42 14.49
CA ARG A 256 1.52 7.40 13.48
C ARG A 256 1.87 6.75 12.15
N ALA A 257 1.62 7.47 11.07
CA ALA A 257 1.93 7.04 9.72
C ALA A 257 2.61 8.15 8.92
N ILE A 258 3.32 7.75 7.88
CA ILE A 258 4.02 8.64 6.96
C ILE A 258 3.79 8.23 5.50
N ILE A 259 3.63 9.24 4.65
CA ILE A 259 3.75 9.13 3.19
C ILE A 259 5.05 9.81 2.80
N GLN A 260 6.06 9.02 2.44
CA GLN A 260 7.39 9.50 2.10
C GLN A 260 7.75 9.07 0.68
N SER A 261 8.19 10.01 -0.17
CA SER A 261 8.44 9.75 -1.59
C SER A 261 9.81 10.24 -2.04
N VAL A 262 10.46 9.47 -2.91
CA VAL A 262 11.59 9.89 -3.75
C VAL A 262 11.10 9.78 -5.20
N LEU A 263 10.90 10.92 -5.86
CA LEU A 263 10.22 10.99 -7.16
C LEU A 263 11.16 11.31 -8.33
N GLU A 264 12.37 11.74 -8.01
CA GLU A 264 13.47 11.92 -8.97
C GLU A 264 14.66 11.11 -8.41
N PRO A 265 14.70 9.79 -8.64
CA PRO A 265 15.84 8.97 -8.24
C PRO A 265 17.10 9.43 -8.99
N GLN A 266 18.26 9.34 -8.32
CA GLN A 266 19.56 9.75 -8.86
C GLN A 266 20.13 8.72 -9.84
#